data_AF-A0A2R5FY44-F1
#
_entry.id   AF-A0A2R5FY44-F1
#
_cell.length_a   1.000
_cell.length_b   1.000
_cell.length_c   1.000
_cell.angle_alpha   90.00
_cell.angle_beta   90.00
_cell.angle_gamma   90.00
#
_symmetry.space_group_name_H-M   'P 1'
#
loop_
_entity.id
_entity.type
_entity.pdbx_description
1 polymer ?
#
loop_
_entity_poly.entity_id
_entity_poly.type
_entity_poly.pdbx_seq_one_letter_code
_entity_poly.pdbx_strand_id
1 'polypeptide(L)'
;MRILHGTWIPNEETDFIQSGSFYLWVETQLSQKSHTNSQQIHPGHLVKSELIAFLVQELGIKEDNTQFGQRISPKYFALPTTNNQPLPSPELTKYLEIELTDTYEEFQYWQIDCYETVVSTKNGTALNIIKLLKDIHFLAIYNVEKFQIGSDLLFWYQG
;
A
#
# COMPACT_ATOMS: atom_id res chain seq x y z
N MET A 1 -7.45 0.12 -12.95
CA MET A 1 -6.25 0.89 -12.52
C MET A 1 -5.73 0.33 -11.20
N ARG A 2 -4.43 0.42 -10.92
CA ARG A 2 -3.81 0.09 -9.63
C ARG A 2 -3.21 1.35 -9.02
N ILE A 3 -3.48 1.63 -7.75
CA ILE A 3 -2.88 2.76 -7.03
C ILE A 3 -1.89 2.22 -6.01
N LEU A 4 -0.64 2.66 -6.09
CA LEU A 4 0.41 2.31 -5.16
C LEU A 4 0.42 3.33 -4.03
N HIS A 5 0.21 2.84 -2.82
CA HIS A 5 0.21 3.60 -1.59
C HIS A 5 1.43 3.26 -0.75
N GLY A 6 1.82 4.17 0.15
CA GLY A 6 2.80 3.86 1.16
C GLY A 6 2.81 4.81 2.35
N THR A 7 3.23 4.26 3.49
CA THR A 7 3.32 5.02 4.73
C THR A 7 4.41 4.49 5.65
N TRP A 8 4.89 5.36 6.53
CA TRP A 8 5.71 4.98 7.66
C TRP A 8 4.83 4.51 8.83
N ILE A 9 5.07 3.31 9.33
CA ILE A 9 4.43 2.80 10.55
C ILE A 9 5.50 2.72 11.64
N PRO A 10 5.37 3.49 12.74
CA PRO A 10 6.31 3.40 13.86
C PRO A 10 6.16 2.06 14.57
N ASN A 11 7.25 1.58 15.16
CA ASN A 11 7.19 0.49 16.12
C ASN A 11 6.54 0.97 17.42
N GLU A 12 5.93 0.07 18.17
CA GLU A 12 5.23 0.39 19.42
C GLU A 12 6.19 0.75 20.58
N GLU A 13 7.50 0.76 20.34
CA GLU A 13 8.52 1.03 21.35
C GLU A 13 8.59 2.52 21.71
N THR A 14 8.72 2.81 23.01
CA THR A 14 8.66 4.17 23.58
C THR A 14 10.01 4.89 23.64
N ASP A 15 10.97 4.49 22.80
CA ASP A 15 12.31 5.06 22.83
C ASP A 15 12.36 6.43 22.15
N PHE A 16 13.34 7.26 22.55
CA PHE A 16 13.58 8.59 21.97
C PHE A 16 13.84 8.54 20.46
N ILE A 17 14.34 7.41 19.96
CA ILE A 17 14.47 7.12 18.53
C ILE A 17 13.18 6.43 18.07
N GLN A 18 12.40 7.10 17.23
CA GLN A 18 11.22 6.51 16.61
C GLN A 18 11.65 5.50 15.54
N SER A 19 11.78 4.25 15.94
CA SER A 19 11.97 3.13 15.02
C SER A 19 10.66 2.79 14.32
N GLY A 20 10.75 2.12 13.18
CA GLY A 20 9.59 1.79 12.34
C GLY A 20 10.05 1.31 10.98
N SER A 21 9.07 1.06 10.13
CA SER A 21 9.33 0.68 8.75
C SER A 21 8.37 1.36 7.80
N PHE A 22 8.83 1.54 6.58
CA PHE A 22 8.00 2.04 5.51
C PHE A 22 7.35 0.85 4.78
N TYR A 23 6.04 0.97 4.54
CA TYR A 23 5.23 -0.09 3.98
C TYR A 23 4.58 0.37 2.67
N LEU A 24 4.55 -0.52 1.68
CA LEU A 24 3.85 -0.34 0.43
C LEU A 24 2.66 -1.30 0.34
N TRP A 25 1.55 -0.81 -0.23
CA TRP A 25 0.42 -1.65 -0.59
C TRP A 25 -0.25 -1.11 -1.85
N VAL A 26 -1.08 -1.94 -2.49
CA VAL A 26 -1.71 -1.59 -3.77
C VAL A 26 -3.21 -1.67 -3.65
N GLU A 27 -3.88 -0.58 -3.98
CA GLU A 27 -5.32 -0.49 -4.15
C GLU A 27 -5.71 -0.79 -5.60
N THR A 28 -6.84 -1.46 -5.77
CA THR A 28 -7.44 -1.84 -7.03
C THR A 28 -8.94 -1.55 -6.98
N GLN A 29 -9.57 -1.48 -8.16
CA GLN A 29 -11.01 -1.29 -8.24
C GLN A 29 -11.75 -2.37 -7.46
N LEU A 30 -12.60 -1.93 -6.53
CA LEU A 30 -13.48 -2.82 -5.78
C LEU A 30 -14.30 -3.64 -6.77
N SER A 31 -14.08 -4.96 -6.81
CA SER A 31 -15.01 -5.82 -7.52
C SER A 31 -16.36 -5.75 -6.78
N GLN A 32 -17.46 -5.53 -7.50
CA GLN A 32 -18.82 -5.40 -6.95
C GLN A 32 -19.30 -6.63 -6.14
N LYS A 33 -18.48 -7.68 -6.03
CA LYS A 33 -18.71 -8.90 -5.26
C LYS A 33 -17.72 -9.01 -4.10
N SER A 34 -17.55 -7.94 -3.32
CA SER A 34 -16.96 -8.09 -1.99
C SER A 34 -17.99 -8.77 -1.10
N HIS A 35 -18.00 -10.10 -1.12
CA HIS A 35 -18.78 -10.90 -0.19
C HIS A 35 -18.35 -10.53 1.23
N THR A 36 -19.35 -10.32 2.08
CA THR A 36 -19.25 -10.10 3.53
C THR A 36 -18.25 -11.07 4.15
N ASN A 37 -16.99 -10.66 4.26
CA ASN A 37 -16.01 -11.39 5.06
C ASN A 37 -16.26 -11.01 6.52
N SER A 38 -16.26 -12.01 7.40
CA SER A 38 -16.31 -11.82 8.86
C SER A 38 -15.04 -11.11 9.40
N GLN A 39 -14.06 -10.88 8.54
CA GLN A 39 -12.83 -10.17 8.81
C GLN A 39 -12.84 -8.86 8.02
N GLN A 40 -12.55 -7.75 8.70
CA GLN A 40 -12.49 -6.39 8.17
C GLN A 40 -11.26 -6.21 7.25
N ILE A 41 -11.24 -6.94 6.13
CA ILE A 41 -10.15 -6.97 5.15
C ILE A 41 -10.49 -6.02 4.00
N HIS A 42 -9.54 -5.18 3.61
CA HIS A 42 -9.78 -4.19 2.56
C HIS A 42 -10.13 -4.87 1.23
N PRO A 43 -11.32 -4.64 0.65
CA PRO A 43 -11.78 -5.42 -0.50
C PRO A 43 -11.05 -5.10 -1.81
N GLY A 44 -10.34 -3.97 -1.87
CA GLY A 44 -9.59 -3.53 -3.05
C GLY A 44 -8.08 -3.74 -2.95
N HIS A 45 -7.54 -4.38 -1.90
CA HIS A 45 -6.09 -4.55 -1.82
C HIS A 45 -5.60 -5.77 -2.62
N LEU A 46 -4.37 -5.71 -3.13
CA LEU A 46 -3.71 -6.92 -3.64
C LEU A 46 -3.33 -7.84 -2.48
N VAL A 47 -3.82 -9.08 -2.51
CA VAL A 47 -3.41 -10.11 -1.54
C VAL A 47 -1.96 -10.52 -1.76
N LYS A 48 -1.32 -11.11 -0.75
CA LYS A 48 0.12 -11.47 -0.74
C LYS A 48 0.68 -12.00 -2.07
N SER A 49 0.04 -12.97 -2.71
CA SER A 49 0.54 -13.54 -3.98
C SER A 49 0.51 -12.54 -5.14
N GLU A 50 -0.56 -11.75 -5.24
CA GLU A 50 -0.72 -10.72 -6.27
C GLU A 50 0.19 -9.52 -6.01
N LEU A 51 0.38 -9.18 -4.73
CA LEU A 51 1.32 -8.15 -4.31
C LEU A 51 2.76 -8.54 -4.71
N ILE A 52 3.20 -9.79 -4.43
CA ILE A 52 4.52 -10.27 -4.89
C ILE A 52 4.66 -10.13 -6.41
N ALA A 53 3.65 -10.54 -7.17
CA ALA A 53 3.68 -10.41 -8.62
C ALA A 53 3.84 -8.95 -9.06
N PHE A 54 3.11 -8.02 -8.43
CA PHE A 54 3.24 -6.59 -8.69
C PHE A 54 4.65 -6.06 -8.37
N LEU A 55 5.19 -6.38 -7.20
CA LEU A 55 6.52 -5.94 -6.76
C LEU A 55 7.62 -6.42 -7.72
N VAL A 56 7.53 -7.66 -8.20
CA VAL A 56 8.52 -8.24 -9.13
C VAL A 56 8.36 -7.68 -10.54
N GLN A 57 7.14 -7.66 -11.08
CA GLN A 57 6.89 -7.37 -12.49
C GLN A 57 6.86 -5.88 -12.80
N GLU A 58 6.24 -5.08 -11.92
CA GLU A 58 6.01 -3.66 -12.17
C GLU A 58 7.06 -2.79 -11.46
N LEU A 59 7.49 -3.17 -10.25
CA LEU A 59 8.51 -2.44 -9.49
C LEU A 59 9.94 -2.99 -9.62
N GLY A 60 10.12 -4.16 -10.23
CA GLY A 60 11.44 -4.76 -10.45
C GLY A 60 12.17 -5.16 -9.15
N ILE A 61 11.45 -5.39 -8.06
CA ILE A 61 12.02 -5.81 -6.77
C ILE A 61 12.49 -7.27 -6.90
N LYS A 62 13.77 -7.49 -6.61
CA LYS A 62 14.44 -8.79 -6.76
C LYS A 62 14.69 -9.40 -5.39
N GLU A 63 13.74 -10.23 -4.96
CA GLU A 63 13.82 -10.98 -3.71
C GLU A 63 13.36 -12.42 -3.94
N ASP A 64 13.80 -13.32 -3.08
CA ASP A 64 13.30 -14.69 -3.07
C ASP A 64 12.00 -14.82 -2.27
N ASN A 65 11.34 -15.97 -2.40
CA ASN A 65 10.07 -16.24 -1.71
C ASN A 65 10.18 -16.20 -0.18
N THR A 66 11.36 -16.49 0.37
CA THR A 66 11.59 -16.45 1.82
C THR A 66 11.61 -15.00 2.30
N GLN A 67 12.32 -14.13 1.59
CA GLN A 67 12.38 -12.70 1.85
C GLN A 67 11.00 -12.04 1.72
N PHE A 68 10.27 -12.30 0.63
CA PHE A 68 8.88 -11.85 0.50
C PHE A 68 7.98 -12.41 1.60
N GLY A 69 8.21 -13.66 2.00
CA GLY A 69 7.51 -14.32 3.09
C GLY A 69 7.62 -13.55 4.40
N GLN A 70 8.81 -13.01 4.71
CA GLN A 70 9.12 -12.25 5.92
C GLN A 70 8.67 -10.79 5.86
N ARG A 71 8.71 -10.17 4.67
CA ARG A 71 8.44 -8.73 4.50
C ARG A 71 7.00 -8.40 4.16
N ILE A 72 6.21 -9.39 3.71
CA ILE A 72 4.79 -9.19 3.45
C ILE A 72 3.98 -9.68 4.65
N SER A 73 3.37 -8.73 5.34
CA SER A 73 2.55 -8.95 6.51
C SER A 73 1.31 -8.04 6.51
N PRO A 74 0.20 -8.47 7.14
CA PRO A 74 -0.99 -7.64 7.26
C PRO A 74 -0.72 -6.44 8.18
N LYS A 75 -1.19 -5.27 7.77
CA LYS A 75 -1.23 -4.03 8.56
C LYS A 75 -2.65 -3.49 8.58
N TYR A 76 -2.96 -2.64 9.56
CA TYR A 76 -4.30 -2.11 9.77
C TYR A 76 -4.31 -0.60 9.55
N PHE A 77 -5.20 -0.15 8.67
CA PHE A 77 -5.34 1.25 8.31
C PHE A 77 -6.73 1.75 8.70
N ALA A 78 -6.81 2.86 9.41
CA ALA A 78 -8.06 3.55 9.64
C ALA A 78 -8.46 4.27 8.33
N LEU A 79 -9.51 3.80 7.67
CA LEU A 79 -9.99 4.35 6.40
C LEU A 79 -11.43 4.86 6.51
N PRO A 80 -11.78 5.95 5.80
CA PRO A 80 -13.15 6.44 5.74
C PRO A 80 -14.05 5.36 5.15
N THR A 81 -15.15 5.06 5.85
CA THR A 81 -16.00 3.91 5.57
C THR A 81 -17.47 4.34 5.53
N THR A 82 -18.20 3.81 4.55
CA THR A 82 -19.66 3.99 4.38
C THR A 82 -20.26 2.65 3.99
N ASN A 83 -21.41 2.27 4.55
CA ASN A 83 -22.06 0.98 4.25
C ASN A 83 -21.12 -0.22 4.46
N ASN A 84 -20.24 -0.16 5.47
CA ASN A 84 -19.24 -1.18 5.76
C ASN A 84 -18.32 -1.51 4.56
N GLN A 85 -18.00 -0.50 3.74
CA GLN A 85 -17.02 -0.56 2.66
C GLN A 85 -16.09 0.66 2.76
N PRO A 86 -14.77 0.49 2.59
CA PRO A 86 -13.88 1.63 2.57
C PRO A 86 -14.14 2.46 1.31
N LEU A 87 -14.12 3.78 1.46
CA LEU A 87 -14.16 4.66 0.29
C LEU A 87 -12.86 4.51 -0.51
N PRO A 88 -12.93 4.54 -1.85
CA PRO A 88 -11.75 4.45 -2.70
C PRO A 88 -10.84 5.67 -2.52
N SER A 89 -9.55 5.52 -2.82
CA SER A 89 -8.64 6.67 -2.85
C SER A 89 -9.08 7.72 -3.88
N PRO A 90 -8.76 9.01 -3.67
CA PRO A 90 -9.06 10.07 -4.63
C PRO A 90 -8.50 9.82 -6.03
N GLU A 91 -7.36 9.12 -6.13
CA GLU A 91 -6.76 8.72 -7.40
C GLU A 91 -7.59 7.65 -8.09
N LEU A 92 -8.06 6.64 -7.35
CA LEU A 92 -8.88 5.57 -7.91
C LEU A 92 -10.26 6.07 -8.33
N THR A 93 -10.86 6.99 -7.57
CA THR A 93 -12.15 7.64 -7.85
C THR A 93 -12.25 8.18 -9.27
N LYS A 94 -11.18 8.75 -9.82
CA LYS A 94 -11.15 9.30 -11.19
C LYS A 94 -11.47 8.27 -12.27
N TYR A 95 -11.31 6.99 -11.96
CA TYR A 95 -11.57 5.86 -12.84
C TYR A 95 -12.85 5.11 -12.51
N LEU A 96 -13.51 5.48 -11.43
CA LEU A 96 -14.80 4.91 -11.05
C LEU A 96 -15.86 5.86 -11.61
N GLU A 97 -16.64 5.37 -12.57
CA GLU A 97 -17.81 6.10 -13.12
C GLU A 97 -18.97 6.13 -12.10
N ILE A 98 -18.66 6.44 -10.84
CA ILE A 98 -19.60 6.44 -9.72
C ILE A 98 -19.64 7.84 -9.12
N GLU A 99 -20.84 8.30 -8.78
CA GLU A 99 -20.99 9.46 -7.90
C GLU A 99 -20.62 9.01 -6.49
N LEU A 100 -19.45 9.42 -6.04
CA LEU A 100 -19.10 9.29 -4.63
C LEU A 100 -19.83 10.36 -3.82
N THR A 101 -20.43 9.93 -2.72
CA THR A 101 -20.81 10.86 -1.67
C THR A 101 -19.55 11.35 -0.95
N ASP A 102 -19.39 12.66 -0.80
CA ASP A 102 -18.30 13.28 -0.03
C ASP A 102 -18.38 13.01 1.49
N THR A 103 -19.34 12.18 1.91
CA THR A 103 -19.61 11.85 3.32
C THR A 103 -19.26 10.40 3.60
N TYR A 104 -18.44 10.19 4.63
CA TYR A 104 -18.23 8.90 5.27
C TYR A 104 -18.97 8.84 6.61
N GLU A 105 -19.37 7.64 7.02
CA GLU A 105 -20.08 7.43 8.29
C GLU A 105 -19.10 7.43 9.46
N GLU A 106 -17.99 6.71 9.31
CA GLU A 106 -16.95 6.59 10.33
C GLU A 106 -15.60 6.15 9.74
N PHE A 107 -14.57 6.14 10.57
CA PHE A 107 -13.32 5.45 10.26
C PHE A 107 -13.36 4.04 10.84
N GLN A 108 -13.07 3.04 10.01
CA GLN A 108 -12.91 1.65 10.45
C GLN A 108 -11.50 1.16 10.11
N TYR A 109 -10.98 0.22 10.90
CA TYR A 109 -9.66 -0.37 10.66
C TYR A 109 -9.76 -1.51 9.64
N TRP A 110 -9.10 -1.34 8.50
CA TRP A 110 -9.05 -2.34 7.45
C TRP A 110 -7.70 -3.04 7.42
N GLN A 111 -7.73 -4.37 7.40
CA GLN A 111 -6.54 -5.20 7.22
C GLN A 111 -6.11 -5.19 5.75
N ILE A 112 -4.82 -4.95 5.52
CA ILE A 112 -4.20 -4.85 4.19
C ILE A 112 -2.86 -5.59 4.20
N ASP A 113 -2.62 -6.48 3.25
CA ASP A 113 -1.29 -7.03 3.02
C ASP A 113 -0.33 -5.94 2.51
N CYS A 114 0.77 -5.73 3.24
CA CYS A 114 1.75 -4.70 2.93
C CYS A 114 3.15 -5.29 2.81
N TYR A 115 3.97 -4.69 1.93
CA TYR A 115 5.38 -5.00 1.76
C TYR A 115 6.26 -4.01 2.53
N GLU A 116 7.11 -4.53 3.41
CA GLU A 116 8.09 -3.76 4.16
C GLU A 116 9.32 -3.41 3.31
N THR A 117 9.58 -2.12 3.10
CA THR A 117 10.64 -1.64 2.21
C THR A 117 11.99 -1.57 2.91
N VAL A 118 12.56 -2.71 3.23
CA VAL A 118 13.89 -2.80 3.80
C VAL A 118 14.95 -3.26 2.80
N VAL A 119 16.22 -2.98 3.08
CA VAL A 119 17.38 -3.53 2.37
C VAL A 119 18.30 -4.23 3.35
N SER A 120 18.74 -5.43 2.99
CA SER A 120 19.77 -6.14 3.73
C SER A 120 21.11 -5.43 3.57
N THR A 121 21.76 -5.13 4.68
CA THR A 121 23.10 -4.54 4.77
C THR A 121 24.04 -5.50 5.48
N LYS A 122 25.35 -5.21 5.45
CA LYS A 122 26.36 -6.02 6.15
C LYS A 122 26.14 -6.10 7.66
N ASN A 123 25.46 -5.11 8.26
CA ASN A 123 25.26 -4.98 9.71
C ASN A 123 23.80 -5.17 10.14
N GLY A 124 22.97 -5.81 9.30
CA GLY A 124 21.55 -5.99 9.56
C GLY A 124 20.70 -5.38 8.46
N THR A 125 19.55 -4.82 8.80
CA THR A 125 18.57 -4.31 7.84
C THR A 125 18.53 -2.79 7.90
N ALA A 126 18.55 -2.11 6.75
CA ALA A 126 18.44 -0.65 6.67
C ALA A 126 17.28 -0.25 5.75
N LEU A 127 16.80 0.97 5.89
CA LEU A 127 15.78 1.54 5.00
C LEU A 127 16.50 2.36 3.94
N ASN A 128 16.38 1.97 2.67
CA ASN A 128 16.80 2.82 1.55
C ASN A 128 15.58 3.29 0.76
N ILE A 129 14.64 3.87 1.50
CA ILE A 129 13.36 4.31 0.96
C ILE A 129 13.53 5.44 -0.06
N ILE A 130 14.48 6.35 0.14
CA ILE A 130 14.70 7.48 -0.77
C ILE A 130 15.03 7.01 -2.19
N LYS A 131 15.90 6.01 -2.33
CA LYS A 131 16.21 5.45 -3.65
C LYS A 131 15.00 4.74 -4.24
N LEU A 132 14.32 3.91 -3.44
CA LEU A 132 13.14 3.17 -3.87
C LEU A 132 12.01 4.11 -4.35
N LEU A 133 11.75 5.21 -3.63
CA LEU A 133 10.74 6.20 -4.03
C LEU A 133 11.09 6.88 -5.36
N LYS A 134 12.38 7.19 -5.60
CA LYS A 134 12.83 7.70 -6.90
C LYS A 134 12.61 6.71 -8.03
N ASP A 135 12.94 5.44 -7.79
CA ASP A 135 12.75 4.38 -8.77
C ASP A 135 11.25 4.16 -9.05
N ILE A 136 10.39 4.14 -8.01
CA ILE A 136 8.93 4.05 -8.12
C ILE A 136 8.37 5.24 -8.91
N HIS A 137 8.77 6.47 -8.57
CA HIS A 137 8.32 7.67 -9.27
C HIS A 137 8.71 7.65 -10.75
N PHE A 138 9.95 7.25 -11.06
CA PHE A 138 10.38 7.04 -12.43
C PHE A 138 9.50 6.01 -13.14
N LEU A 139 9.31 4.82 -12.55
CA LEU A 139 8.49 3.76 -13.15
C LEU A 139 7.04 4.18 -13.38
N ALA A 140 6.43 4.91 -12.43
CA ALA A 140 5.06 5.38 -12.56
C ALA A 140 4.88 6.34 -13.74
N ILE A 141 5.87 7.18 -14.06
CA ILE A 141 5.84 8.07 -15.22
C ILE A 141 5.82 7.30 -16.54
N TYR A 142 6.57 6.20 -16.65
CA TYR A 142 6.67 5.43 -17.89
C TYR A 142 5.63 4.32 -18.01
N ASN A 143 5.03 3.89 -16.89
CA ASN A 143 4.08 2.78 -16.82
C ASN A 143 2.71 3.23 -16.28
N VAL A 144 2.24 4.42 -16.67
CA VAL A 144 0.96 5.00 -16.19
C VAL A 144 -0.26 4.11 -16.43
N GLU A 145 -0.21 3.22 -17.42
CA GLU A 145 -1.27 2.24 -17.69
C GLU A 145 -1.30 1.08 -16.67
N LYS A 146 -0.17 0.83 -16.00
CA LYS A 146 0.00 -0.27 -15.05
C LYS A 146 -0.39 0.15 -13.64
N PHE A 147 0.11 1.30 -13.19
CA PHE A 147 -0.18 1.83 -11.88
C PHE A 147 0.02 3.35 -11.80
N GLN A 148 -0.55 3.94 -10.75
CA GLN A 148 -0.35 5.34 -10.36
C GLN A 148 0.08 5.42 -8.90
N ILE A 149 0.71 6.52 -8.51
CA ILE A 149 1.15 6.77 -7.14
C ILE A 149 0.05 7.54 -6.41
N GLY A 150 -0.36 7.04 -5.25
CA GLY A 150 -1.28 7.74 -4.35
C GLY A 150 -0.66 9.01 -3.78
N SER A 151 -1.48 9.99 -3.42
CA SER A 151 -1.00 11.24 -2.82
C SER A 151 -0.21 11.03 -1.53
N ASP A 152 -0.55 10.00 -0.75
CA ASP A 152 0.22 9.60 0.44
C ASP A 152 1.68 9.26 0.10
N LEU A 153 1.92 8.47 -0.96
CA LEU A 153 3.26 8.08 -1.35
C LEU A 153 4.01 9.21 -2.06
N LEU A 154 3.31 10.06 -2.81
CA LEU A 154 3.88 11.28 -3.40
C LEU A 154 4.38 12.25 -2.34
N PHE A 155 3.66 12.39 -1.22
CA PHE A 155 4.10 13.22 -0.08
C PHE A 155 5.50 12.80 0.40
N TRP A 156 5.74 11.49 0.57
CA TRP A 156 7.05 10.98 0.99
C TRP A 156 8.16 11.16 -0.05
N TYR A 157 7.81 11.19 -1.34
CA TYR A 157 8.78 11.44 -2.41
C TYR A 157 9.20 12.92 -2.50
N GLN A 158 8.29 13.84 -2.17
CA GLN A 158 8.52 15.29 -2.26
C GLN A 158 9.09 15.91 -0.99
N GLY A 159 8.98 15.21 0.15
CA GLY A 159 9.44 15.65 1.47
C GLY A 159 10.95 15.59 1.72
#